data_AF-K9MVW1-F1
#
_entry.id   AF-K9MVW1-F1
#
_cell.length_a   1.000
_cell.length_b   1.000
_cell.length_c   1.000
_cell.angle_alpha   90.00
_cell.angle_beta   90.00
_cell.angle_gamma   90.00
#
_symmetry.space_group_name_H-M   'P 1'
#
loop_
_entity.id
_entity.type
_entity.pdbx_description
1 polymer ?
#
loop_
_entity_poly.entity_id
_entity_poly.type
_entity_poly.pdbx_seq_one_letter_code
_entity_poly.pdbx_strand_id
1 'polypeptide(L)'
;WRIVLMFGALPIAFTYYWRMKMPETPHYTALGAMNAGKASEDFSKLLVMNNNNSNNIIEQVQAVDQRNDVVCGAADHDDDDKKGISFGLFSKMFARRHGLHLLGTASTWLLLDVSYFSQNLFQKEIFTAVGWLPAAHTMGALDELFNFARAQTLVALCGLIPGYWITVILIDIIGRVTIQLIGFFFMTVFMLALAIPYHHWIQKHNSTGFVVMYALTFFFANFGPNSTTFIVPAEIFPARFRSTCHGISAAAGKAGAIIGAFGFLYAAQDQDKSKADPGYPAGIGIKNTLFLLAAVNVLGLLFTFLVPEPNGRSLEEISGEIEECESNKSNPITDQFN
;
A
#
# COMPACT_ATOMS: atom_id res chain seq x y z
N TRP A 1 -9.36 27.59 2.88
CA TRP A 1 -8.66 26.63 1.98
C TRP A 1 -7.22 27.04 1.67
N ARG A 2 -6.92 28.28 1.25
CA ARG A 2 -5.52 28.72 0.96
C ARG A 2 -4.55 28.52 2.12
N ILE A 3 -4.96 28.90 3.34
CA ILE A 3 -4.15 28.73 4.56
C ILE A 3 -3.85 27.23 4.80
N VAL A 4 -4.87 26.37 4.67
CA VAL A 4 -4.73 24.91 4.82
C VAL A 4 -3.72 24.35 3.81
N LEU A 5 -3.78 24.81 2.56
CA LEU A 5 -2.83 24.42 1.51
C LEU A 5 -1.41 24.90 1.81
N MET A 6 -1.24 26.15 2.24
CA MET A 6 0.08 26.73 2.58
C MET A 6 0.71 26.07 3.80
N PHE A 7 -0.09 25.66 4.79
CA PHE A 7 0.41 24.94 5.95
C PHE A 7 1.06 23.60 5.56
N GLY A 8 0.52 22.92 4.54
CA GLY A 8 1.11 21.69 3.99
C GLY A 8 2.46 21.90 3.30
N ALA A 9 2.79 23.11 2.85
CA ALA A 9 4.06 23.41 2.20
C ALA A 9 5.25 23.45 3.19
N LEU A 10 4.99 23.72 4.48
CA LEU A 10 6.05 23.83 5.51
C LEU A 10 6.76 22.48 5.75
N PRO A 11 6.07 21.35 6.01
CA PRO A 11 6.71 20.05 6.11
C PRO A 11 7.44 19.63 4.83
N ILE A 12 6.87 19.95 3.66
CA ILE A 12 7.47 19.62 2.36
C ILE A 12 8.82 20.34 2.20
N ALA A 13 8.88 21.64 2.46
CA ALA A 13 10.12 22.40 2.40
C ALA A 13 11.21 21.83 3.33
N PHE A 14 10.80 21.39 4.52
CA PHE A 14 11.71 20.77 5.49
C PHE A 14 12.22 19.40 5.03
N THR A 15 11.34 18.55 4.50
CA THR A 15 11.75 17.26 3.92
C THR A 15 12.66 17.44 2.71
N TYR A 16 12.41 18.41 1.83
CA TYR A 16 13.28 18.73 0.71
C TYR A 16 14.67 19.14 1.18
N TYR A 17 14.75 20.04 2.17
CA TYR A 17 16.02 20.48 2.75
C TYR A 17 16.84 19.32 3.31
N TRP A 18 16.20 18.36 3.99
CA TRP A 18 16.88 17.19 4.52
C TRP A 18 17.22 16.14 3.47
N ARG A 19 16.36 15.91 2.48
CA ARG A 19 16.61 14.97 1.37
C ARG A 19 17.86 15.39 0.59
N MET A 20 18.05 16.69 0.37
CA MET A 20 19.26 17.23 -0.28
C MET A 20 20.56 16.95 0.49
N LYS A 21 20.49 16.60 1.78
CA LYS A 21 21.65 16.34 2.63
C LYS A 21 21.93 14.85 2.86
N MET A 22 21.03 13.94 2.48
CA MET A 22 21.21 12.50 2.70
C MET A 22 21.98 11.86 1.53
N PRO A 23 23.04 11.08 1.79
CA PRO A 23 23.70 10.26 0.77
C PRO A 23 22.79 9.09 0.33
N GLU A 24 23.02 8.56 -0.88
CA GLU A 24 22.27 7.42 -1.41
C GLU A 24 22.62 6.11 -0.68
N THR A 25 21.75 5.11 -0.77
CA THR A 25 21.97 3.84 -0.05
C THR A 25 23.03 2.98 -0.76
N PRO A 26 24.06 2.48 -0.05
CA PRO A 26 25.17 1.71 -0.64
C PRO A 26 24.74 0.47 -1.40
N HIS A 27 23.67 -0.17 -0.92
CA HIS A 27 23.08 -1.36 -1.56
C HIS A 27 22.51 -1.04 -2.95
N TYR A 28 21.92 0.15 -3.14
CA TYR A 28 21.42 0.61 -4.44
C TYR A 28 22.58 1.00 -5.37
N THR A 29 23.61 1.66 -4.84
CA THR A 29 24.81 2.05 -5.60
C THR A 29 25.63 0.82 -6.06
N ALA A 30 25.70 -0.22 -5.22
CA ALA A 30 26.40 -1.46 -5.52
C ALA A 30 25.66 -2.35 -6.53
N LEU A 31 24.38 -2.65 -6.28
CA LEU A 31 23.62 -3.63 -7.07
C LEU A 31 22.80 -3.00 -8.20
N GLY A 32 22.30 -1.78 -8.04
CA GLY A 32 21.46 -1.09 -9.02
C GLY A 32 22.26 -0.27 -10.04
N ALA A 33 23.30 0.43 -9.60
CA ALA A 33 24.13 1.26 -10.47
C ALA A 33 25.39 0.56 -11.00
N MET A 34 25.66 -0.68 -10.57
CA MET A 34 26.86 -1.47 -10.90
C MET A 34 28.17 -0.69 -10.74
N ASN A 35 28.26 0.18 -9.72
CA ASN A 35 29.37 1.11 -9.56
C ASN A 35 30.00 0.98 -8.17
N ALA A 36 30.87 -0.05 -8.03
CA ALA A 36 31.50 -0.44 -6.77
C ALA A 36 32.29 0.70 -6.09
N GLY A 37 32.89 1.60 -6.89
CA GLY A 37 33.64 2.76 -6.36
C GLY A 37 32.77 3.78 -5.62
N LYS A 38 31.61 4.14 -6.18
CA LYS A 38 30.66 5.05 -5.52
C LYS A 38 29.98 4.39 -4.32
N ALA A 39 29.73 3.09 -4.38
CA ALA A 39 29.13 2.34 -3.27
C ALA A 39 30.03 2.36 -2.02
N SER A 40 31.35 2.21 -2.18
CA SER A 40 32.32 2.30 -1.10
C SER A 40 32.42 3.72 -0.51
N GLU A 41 32.31 4.76 -1.34
CA GLU A 41 32.31 6.16 -0.89
C GLU A 41 31.01 6.54 -0.14
N ASP A 42 29.85 6.07 -0.61
CA ASP A 42 28.57 6.28 0.07
C ASP A 42 28.49 5.49 1.39
N PHE A 43 29.08 4.28 1.43
CA PHE A 43 29.18 3.46 2.64
C PHE A 43 30.08 4.10 3.70
N SER A 44 31.25 4.60 3.31
CA SER A 44 32.16 5.30 4.24
C SER A 44 31.56 6.60 4.80
N LYS A 45 30.77 7.35 4.01
CA LYS A 45 30.02 8.52 4.52
C LYS A 45 28.95 8.14 5.53
N LEU A 46 28.25 7.03 5.34
CA LEU A 46 27.25 6.53 6.29
C LEU A 46 27.87 5.99 7.59
N LEU A 47 29.04 5.34 7.51
CA LEU A 47 29.78 4.90 8.67
C LEU A 47 30.27 6.07 9.54
N VAL A 48 30.75 7.15 8.91
CA VAL A 48 31.20 8.36 9.63
C VAL A 48 30.03 9.10 10.28
N MET A 49 28.83 9.06 9.69
CA MET A 49 27.60 9.65 10.28
C MET A 49 27.05 8.88 11.49
N ASN A 50 27.32 7.58 11.62
CA ASN A 50 26.74 6.70 12.66
C ASN A 50 27.71 6.41 13.83
N ASN A 51 28.73 7.26 14.01
CA ASN A 51 29.91 6.99 14.83
C ASN A 51 29.63 7.03 16.34
N ASN A 52 28.98 5.98 16.87
CA ASN A 52 28.96 5.63 18.30
C ASN A 52 29.17 4.13 18.60
N ASN A 53 29.38 3.25 17.60
CA ASN A 53 29.63 1.82 17.85
C ASN A 53 30.45 1.15 16.72
N SER A 54 31.58 1.75 16.37
CA SER A 54 32.39 1.37 15.21
C SER A 54 33.09 0.01 15.30
N ASN A 55 33.17 -0.61 16.48
CA ASN A 55 33.96 -1.84 16.65
C ASN A 55 33.16 -3.14 16.41
N ASN A 56 31.84 -3.14 16.60
CA ASN A 56 31.02 -4.37 16.47
C ASN A 56 30.51 -4.59 15.03
N ILE A 57 30.59 -3.58 14.16
CA ILE A 57 30.01 -3.64 12.80
C ILE A 57 31.03 -4.17 11.80
N ILE A 58 32.34 -3.93 11.99
CA ILE A 58 33.39 -4.43 11.10
C ILE A 58 33.41 -5.97 11.08
N GLU A 59 33.15 -6.61 12.22
CA GLU A 59 33.09 -8.07 12.34
C GLU A 59 31.84 -8.66 11.65
N GLN A 60 30.69 -7.96 11.71
CA GLN A 60 29.48 -8.36 10.98
C GLN A 60 29.60 -8.12 9.47
N VAL A 61 30.30 -7.07 9.05
CA VAL A 61 30.54 -6.75 7.64
C VAL A 61 31.53 -7.73 7.02
N GLN A 62 32.62 -8.09 7.71
CA GLN A 62 33.55 -9.13 7.22
C GLN A 62 32.88 -10.52 7.14
N ALA A 63 31.93 -10.83 8.03
CA ALA A 63 31.15 -12.06 7.96
C ALA A 63 30.15 -12.06 6.79
N VAL A 64 29.63 -10.90 6.39
CA VAL A 64 28.75 -10.74 5.21
C VAL A 64 29.57 -10.73 3.91
N ASP A 65 30.75 -10.11 3.91
CA ASP A 65 31.69 -10.10 2.78
C ASP A 65 32.21 -11.52 2.51
N GLN A 66 32.62 -12.27 3.54
CA GLN A 66 33.05 -13.67 3.38
C GLN A 66 31.90 -14.62 3.05
N ARG A 67 30.65 -14.33 3.46
CA ARG A 67 29.48 -15.09 2.96
C ARG A 67 29.18 -14.76 1.51
N ASN A 68 29.35 -13.51 1.09
CA ASN A 68 29.07 -13.07 -0.27
C ASN A 68 30.17 -13.43 -1.27
N ASP A 69 31.44 -13.50 -0.85
CA ASP A 69 32.56 -13.96 -1.69
C ASP A 69 32.48 -15.47 -1.99
N VAL A 70 31.80 -16.26 -1.15
CA VAL A 70 31.48 -17.67 -1.44
C VAL A 70 30.18 -17.82 -2.25
N VAL A 71 29.29 -16.81 -2.19
CA VAL A 71 28.03 -16.79 -2.95
C VAL A 71 28.24 -16.27 -4.38
N CYS A 72 29.19 -15.37 -4.60
CA CYS A 72 29.59 -14.84 -5.91
C CYS A 72 31.12 -14.80 -5.97
N GLY A 73 31.75 -15.88 -6.42
CA GLY A 73 33.20 -15.98 -6.50
C GLY A 73 33.81 -14.84 -7.31
N ALA A 74 34.45 -13.91 -6.62
CA ALA A 74 35.43 -13.00 -7.20
C ALA A 74 36.78 -13.72 -7.23
N ALA A 75 37.01 -14.50 -8.29
CA ALA A 75 38.35 -14.86 -8.70
C ALA A 75 38.54 -14.30 -10.10
N ASP A 76 39.54 -13.42 -10.23
CA ASP A 76 40.04 -12.87 -11.48
C ASP A 76 40.27 -14.00 -12.50
N HIS A 77 39.36 -14.15 -13.44
CA HIS A 77 39.67 -14.75 -14.74
C HIS A 77 38.72 -14.27 -15.83
N ASP A 78 39.37 -14.00 -16.95
CA ASP A 78 38.96 -13.46 -18.24
C ASP A 78 37.50 -13.68 -18.71
N ASP A 79 37.05 -12.65 -19.43
CA ASP A 79 35.81 -12.49 -20.18
C ASP A 79 35.33 -13.77 -20.90
N ASP A 80 34.18 -14.32 -20.51
CA ASP A 80 33.07 -14.72 -21.43
C ASP A 80 31.85 -15.39 -20.76
N ASP A 81 31.92 -15.82 -19.48
CA ASP A 81 30.86 -16.67 -18.87
C ASP A 81 29.95 -15.99 -17.80
N LYS A 82 29.43 -14.79 -18.08
CA LYS A 82 28.37 -14.15 -17.24
C LYS A 82 26.96 -14.31 -17.84
N LYS A 83 26.50 -15.53 -18.04
CA LYS A 83 25.09 -15.83 -18.38
C LYS A 83 24.38 -16.59 -17.24
N GLY A 84 24.33 -15.97 -16.05
CA GLY A 84 23.20 -16.24 -15.16
C GLY A 84 21.93 -15.73 -15.85
N ILE A 85 20.84 -16.51 -15.87
CA ILE A 85 19.64 -16.24 -16.67
C ILE A 85 19.03 -14.87 -16.32
N SER A 86 19.45 -13.84 -17.04
CA SER A 86 18.91 -12.48 -16.93
C SER A 86 17.64 -12.37 -17.77
N PHE A 87 16.51 -12.85 -17.25
CA PHE A 87 15.23 -12.61 -17.91
C PHE A 87 14.74 -11.17 -17.65
N GLY A 88 14.08 -10.56 -18.62
CA GLY A 88 13.49 -9.22 -18.48
C GLY A 88 12.06 -9.23 -17.93
N LEU A 89 11.51 -8.05 -17.60
CA LEU A 89 10.15 -7.86 -17.08
C LEU A 89 9.05 -8.48 -17.97
N PHE A 90 9.25 -8.45 -19.29
CA PHE A 90 8.29 -9.00 -20.27
C PHE A 90 8.59 -10.45 -20.66
N SER A 91 9.49 -11.14 -19.94
CA SER A 91 9.80 -12.54 -20.21
C SER A 91 8.68 -13.46 -19.74
N LYS A 92 8.50 -14.58 -20.45
CA LYS A 92 7.62 -15.67 -20.01
C LYS A 92 8.01 -16.23 -18.64
N MET A 93 9.31 -16.17 -18.28
CA MET A 93 9.79 -16.59 -16.97
C MET A 93 9.30 -15.66 -15.85
N PHE A 94 9.34 -14.33 -16.07
CA PHE A 94 8.78 -13.36 -15.13
C PHE A 94 7.27 -13.57 -14.95
N ALA A 95 6.53 -13.71 -16.04
CA ALA A 95 5.09 -13.91 -15.99
C ALA A 95 4.71 -15.21 -15.23
N ARG A 96 5.47 -16.29 -15.41
CA ARG A 96 5.22 -17.56 -14.74
C ARG A 96 5.55 -17.54 -13.24
N ARG A 97 6.61 -16.82 -12.83
CA ARG A 97 7.09 -16.78 -11.44
C ARG A 97 6.44 -15.68 -10.61
N HIS A 98 6.32 -14.48 -11.16
CA HIS A 98 5.89 -13.27 -10.45
C HIS A 98 4.58 -12.66 -11.00
N GLY A 99 4.05 -13.16 -12.11
CA GLY A 99 2.83 -12.62 -12.71
C GLY A 99 1.60 -12.74 -11.81
N LEU A 100 1.46 -13.87 -11.09
CA LEU A 100 0.36 -14.05 -10.13
C LEU A 100 0.51 -13.12 -8.92
N HIS A 101 1.74 -12.94 -8.43
CA HIS A 101 2.04 -12.03 -7.32
C HIS A 101 1.72 -10.58 -7.71
N LEU A 102 2.11 -10.17 -8.93
CA LEU A 102 1.81 -8.83 -9.45
C LEU A 102 0.32 -8.61 -9.65
N LEU A 103 -0.40 -9.62 -10.14
CA LEU A 103 -1.86 -9.56 -10.24
C LEU A 103 -2.49 -9.40 -8.85
N GLY A 104 -2.04 -10.19 -7.87
CA GLY A 104 -2.48 -10.11 -6.49
C GLY A 104 -2.26 -8.72 -5.90
N THR A 105 -1.02 -8.23 -5.90
CA THR A 105 -0.69 -6.92 -5.33
C THR A 105 -1.39 -5.75 -6.01
N ALA A 106 -1.44 -5.75 -7.35
CA ALA A 106 -2.07 -4.68 -8.12
C ALA A 106 -3.59 -4.67 -7.93
N SER A 107 -4.24 -5.84 -7.97
CA SER A 107 -5.69 -5.94 -7.79
C SER A 107 -6.11 -5.59 -6.36
N THR A 108 -5.41 -6.06 -5.34
CA THR A 108 -5.75 -5.74 -3.94
C THR A 108 -5.57 -4.25 -3.64
N TRP A 109 -4.54 -3.61 -4.19
CA TRP A 109 -4.34 -2.17 -4.02
C TRP A 109 -5.39 -1.36 -4.77
N LEU A 110 -5.72 -1.74 -6.01
CA LEU A 110 -6.81 -1.14 -6.78
C LEU A 110 -8.14 -1.22 -6.01
N LEU A 111 -8.53 -2.42 -5.59
CA LEU A 111 -9.83 -2.67 -4.94
C LEU A 111 -9.93 -1.95 -3.59
N LEU A 112 -8.85 -1.91 -2.82
CA LEU A 112 -8.81 -1.08 -1.62
C LEU A 112 -8.98 0.40 -1.96
N ASP A 113 -8.19 0.95 -2.89
CA ASP A 113 -8.25 2.38 -3.19
C ASP A 113 -9.65 2.77 -3.72
N VAL A 114 -10.33 1.90 -4.47
CA VAL A 114 -11.75 2.09 -4.80
C VAL A 114 -12.56 2.27 -3.52
N SER A 115 -12.51 1.33 -2.56
CA SER A 115 -13.32 1.42 -1.35
C SER A 115 -12.93 2.58 -0.42
N TYR A 116 -11.63 2.79 -0.22
CA TYR A 116 -11.11 3.75 0.73
C TYR A 116 -11.37 5.20 0.29
N PHE A 117 -11.09 5.53 -0.97
CA PHE A 117 -11.33 6.88 -1.49
C PHE A 117 -12.82 7.16 -1.67
N SER A 118 -13.60 6.16 -2.08
CA SER A 118 -15.07 6.24 -2.10
C SER A 118 -15.61 6.67 -0.74
N GLN A 119 -15.30 5.92 0.32
CA GLN A 119 -15.74 6.23 1.68
C GLN A 119 -15.32 7.63 2.13
N ASN A 120 -14.09 8.06 1.86
CA ASN A 120 -13.65 9.40 2.25
C ASN A 120 -14.43 10.50 1.53
N LEU A 121 -14.75 10.32 0.24
CA LEU A 121 -15.28 11.40 -0.59
C LEU A 121 -16.76 11.69 -0.33
N PHE A 122 -17.60 10.66 -0.24
CA PHE A 122 -19.04 10.85 0.05
C PHE A 122 -19.37 10.70 1.55
N GLN A 123 -18.37 10.73 2.42
CA GLN A 123 -18.57 10.74 3.89
C GLN A 123 -19.52 11.84 4.34
N LYS A 124 -19.39 13.04 3.75
CA LYS A 124 -20.27 14.18 4.04
C LYS A 124 -21.73 13.86 3.71
N GLU A 125 -21.97 13.28 2.54
CA GLU A 125 -23.30 12.91 2.05
C GLU A 125 -23.93 11.84 2.94
N ILE A 126 -23.16 10.82 3.33
CA ILE A 126 -23.60 9.78 4.28
C ILE A 126 -24.01 10.40 5.62
N PHE A 127 -23.15 11.22 6.22
CA PHE A 127 -23.41 11.80 7.54
C PHE A 127 -24.61 12.73 7.53
N THR A 128 -24.85 13.41 6.40
CA THR A 128 -26.05 14.23 6.19
C THR A 128 -27.29 13.36 6.00
N ALA A 129 -27.21 12.29 5.21
CA ALA A 129 -28.32 11.37 4.95
C ALA A 129 -28.79 10.60 6.20
N VAL A 130 -27.86 10.27 7.11
CA VAL A 130 -28.13 9.62 8.40
C VAL A 130 -28.59 10.63 9.47
N GLY A 131 -28.60 11.93 9.15
CA GLY A 131 -29.06 12.99 10.05
C GLY A 131 -28.10 13.28 11.22
N TRP A 132 -26.84 12.87 11.11
CA TRP A 132 -25.81 13.21 12.09
C TRP A 132 -25.26 14.63 11.85
N LEU A 133 -25.09 14.98 10.58
CA LEU A 133 -24.84 16.36 10.17
C LEU A 133 -26.15 16.98 9.67
N PRO A 134 -26.55 18.16 10.17
CA PRO A 134 -27.63 18.93 9.58
C PRO A 134 -27.35 19.30 8.12
N ALA A 135 -28.42 19.40 7.32
CA ALA A 135 -28.30 19.64 5.88
C ALA A 135 -27.68 21.03 5.59
N ALA A 136 -26.84 21.11 4.56
CA ALA A 136 -26.07 22.32 4.22
C ALA A 136 -26.93 23.60 4.12
N HIS A 137 -28.14 23.50 3.57
CA HIS A 137 -29.06 24.64 3.43
C HIS A 137 -29.61 25.19 4.77
N THR A 138 -29.39 24.47 5.87
CA THR A 138 -29.84 24.87 7.21
C THR A 138 -28.76 25.57 8.03
N MET A 139 -27.54 25.71 7.50
CA MET A 139 -26.38 26.23 8.23
C MET A 139 -25.64 27.33 7.47
N GLY A 140 -24.89 28.16 8.21
CA GLY A 140 -23.85 28.99 7.61
C GLY A 140 -22.69 28.12 7.12
N ALA A 141 -22.00 28.55 6.05
CA ALA A 141 -20.90 27.79 5.44
C ALA A 141 -19.73 27.50 6.42
N LEU A 142 -19.49 28.38 7.40
CA LEU A 142 -18.48 28.16 8.44
C LEU A 142 -18.90 27.07 9.44
N ASP A 143 -20.19 27.05 9.82
CA ASP A 143 -20.72 26.05 10.74
C ASP A 143 -20.75 24.67 10.09
N GLU A 144 -21.14 24.61 8.82
CA GLU A 144 -21.09 23.39 8.02
C GLU A 144 -19.66 22.83 7.96
N LEU A 145 -18.68 23.68 7.63
CA LEU A 145 -17.27 23.29 7.58
C LEU A 145 -16.76 22.83 8.94
N PHE A 146 -17.09 23.53 10.02
CA PHE A 146 -16.65 23.19 11.37
C PHE A 146 -17.22 21.85 11.83
N ASN A 147 -18.52 21.62 11.62
CA ASN A 147 -19.17 20.36 12.00
C ASN A 147 -18.63 19.18 11.18
N PHE A 148 -18.44 19.36 9.86
CA PHE A 148 -17.84 18.34 9.02
C PHE A 148 -16.39 18.04 9.43
N ALA A 149 -15.57 19.07 9.67
CA ALA A 149 -14.19 18.89 10.11
C ALA A 149 -14.09 18.20 11.47
N ARG A 150 -14.99 18.52 12.43
CA ARG A 150 -15.08 17.84 13.72
C ARG A 150 -15.44 16.37 13.55
N ALA A 151 -16.43 16.08 12.70
CA ALA A 151 -16.85 14.73 12.37
C ALA A 151 -15.71 13.89 11.77
N GLN A 152 -15.02 14.43 10.77
CA GLN A 152 -13.88 13.78 10.13
C GLN A 152 -12.71 13.58 11.11
N THR A 153 -12.43 14.57 11.97
CA THR A 153 -11.38 14.48 13.00
C THR A 153 -11.68 13.36 13.99
N LEU A 154 -12.94 13.21 14.43
CA LEU A 154 -13.34 12.13 15.32
C LEU A 154 -13.12 10.75 14.69
N VAL A 155 -13.54 10.57 13.43
CA VAL A 155 -13.31 9.33 12.67
C VAL A 155 -11.82 9.06 12.48
N ALA A 156 -11.00 10.09 12.24
CA ALA A 156 -9.56 9.94 12.10
C ALA A 156 -8.88 9.52 13.42
N LEU A 157 -9.25 10.14 14.54
CA LEU A 157 -8.69 9.86 15.85
C LEU A 157 -9.08 8.48 16.39
N CYS A 158 -10.32 8.05 16.14
CA CYS A 158 -10.84 6.78 16.66
C CYS A 158 -10.68 5.61 15.69
N GLY A 159 -10.62 5.87 14.38
CA GLY A 159 -10.54 4.85 13.34
C GLY A 159 -9.16 4.78 12.69
N LEU A 160 -8.80 5.82 11.90
CA LEU A 160 -7.61 5.78 11.04
C LEU A 160 -6.31 5.62 11.83
N ILE A 161 -6.07 6.51 12.81
CA ILE A 161 -4.80 6.56 13.55
C ILE A 161 -4.56 5.30 14.39
N PRO A 162 -5.52 4.80 15.20
CA PRO A 162 -5.32 3.58 15.96
C PRO A 162 -5.12 2.35 15.07
N GLY A 163 -5.77 2.31 13.90
CA GLY A 163 -5.59 1.24 12.92
C GLY A 163 -4.12 1.08 12.53
N TYR A 164 -3.48 2.18 12.13
CA TYR A 164 -2.04 2.18 11.76
C TYR A 164 -1.13 1.74 12.90
N TRP A 165 -1.33 2.25 14.11
CA TRP A 165 -0.48 1.89 15.26
C TRP A 165 -0.59 0.40 15.60
N ILE A 166 -1.80 -0.16 15.51
CA ILE A 166 -2.00 -1.59 15.73
C ILE A 166 -1.34 -2.40 14.61
N THR A 167 -1.37 -1.93 13.35
CA THR A 167 -0.60 -2.57 12.27
C THR A 167 0.87 -2.60 12.61
N VAL A 168 1.46 -1.45 12.97
CA VAL A 168 2.90 -1.35 13.27
C VAL A 168 3.31 -2.33 14.37
N ILE A 169 2.48 -2.52 15.39
CA ILE A 169 2.78 -3.44 16.50
C ILE A 169 2.65 -4.92 16.06
N LEU A 170 1.68 -5.24 15.21
CA LEU A 170 1.31 -6.63 14.90
C LEU A 170 1.86 -7.16 13.59
N ILE A 171 2.38 -6.31 12.69
CA ILE A 171 2.75 -6.69 11.33
C ILE A 171 3.83 -7.77 11.27
N ASP A 172 4.80 -7.71 12.17
CA ASP A 172 5.88 -8.70 12.24
C ASP A 172 5.50 -9.94 13.07
N ILE A 173 4.39 -9.88 13.83
CA ILE A 173 3.90 -10.98 14.66
C ILE A 173 2.91 -11.85 13.88
N ILE A 174 1.91 -11.23 13.26
CA ILE A 174 0.78 -11.91 12.60
C ILE A 174 1.08 -12.19 11.13
N GLY A 175 1.92 -11.39 10.49
CA GLY A 175 2.18 -11.44 9.06
C GLY A 175 1.26 -10.52 8.24
N ARG A 176 1.69 -10.25 7.02
CA ARG A 176 1.18 -9.16 6.18
C ARG A 176 -0.09 -9.61 5.45
N VAL A 177 -0.13 -10.85 4.96
CA VAL A 177 -1.30 -11.40 4.25
C VAL A 177 -2.43 -11.67 5.22
N THR A 178 -2.13 -12.21 6.40
CA THR A 178 -3.15 -12.43 7.45
C THR A 178 -3.81 -11.13 7.88
N ILE A 179 -3.02 -10.07 8.13
CA ILE A 179 -3.55 -8.73 8.45
C ILE A 179 -4.41 -8.18 7.30
N GLN A 180 -3.95 -8.36 6.06
CA GLN A 180 -4.71 -7.95 4.87
C GLN A 180 -6.08 -8.66 4.77
N LEU A 181 -6.11 -9.98 5.02
CA LEU A 181 -7.34 -10.78 5.03
C LEU A 181 -8.30 -10.32 6.12
N ILE A 182 -7.80 -10.13 7.36
CA ILE A 182 -8.59 -9.63 8.49
C ILE A 182 -9.20 -8.27 8.14
N GLY A 183 -8.41 -7.37 7.57
CA GLY A 183 -8.87 -6.05 7.17
C GLY A 183 -9.99 -6.10 6.13
N PHE A 184 -9.79 -6.75 4.98
CA PHE A 184 -10.84 -6.87 3.96
C PHE A 184 -12.10 -7.57 4.46
N PHE A 185 -11.94 -8.60 5.31
CA PHE A 185 -13.05 -9.31 5.92
C PHE A 185 -13.89 -8.38 6.81
N PHE A 186 -13.27 -7.71 7.80
CA PHE A 186 -14.02 -6.84 8.70
C PHE A 186 -14.53 -5.58 8.00
N MET A 187 -13.80 -5.02 7.03
CA MET A 187 -14.32 -3.96 6.16
C MET A 187 -15.63 -4.41 5.49
N THR A 188 -15.66 -5.61 4.93
CA THR A 188 -16.88 -6.17 4.32
C THR A 188 -18.01 -6.31 5.35
N VAL A 189 -17.73 -6.91 6.51
CA VAL A 189 -18.72 -7.12 7.58
C VAL A 189 -19.34 -5.79 8.01
N PHE A 190 -18.53 -4.76 8.28
CA PHE A 190 -19.04 -3.47 8.69
C PHE A 190 -19.76 -2.74 7.56
N MET A 191 -19.31 -2.85 6.31
CA MET A 191 -20.06 -2.27 5.18
C MET A 191 -21.42 -2.93 4.97
N LEU A 192 -21.53 -4.26 5.14
CA LEU A 192 -22.81 -4.96 5.10
C LEU A 192 -23.69 -4.60 6.30
N ALA A 193 -23.11 -4.44 7.50
CA ALA A 193 -23.82 -3.99 8.69
C ALA A 193 -24.37 -2.55 8.54
N LEU A 194 -23.74 -1.72 7.73
CA LEU A 194 -24.25 -0.39 7.35
C LEU A 194 -25.33 -0.48 6.26
N ALA A 195 -25.15 -1.35 5.26
CA ALA A 195 -26.01 -1.43 4.07
C ALA A 195 -27.34 -2.19 4.31
N ILE A 196 -27.32 -3.30 5.04
CA ILE A 196 -28.50 -4.17 5.24
C ILE A 196 -29.57 -3.45 6.06
N PRO A 197 -29.31 -3.03 7.32
CA PRO A 197 -30.27 -2.28 8.13
C PRO A 197 -30.23 -0.76 7.85
N TYR A 198 -29.95 -0.32 6.61
CA TYR A 198 -29.81 1.11 6.29
C TYR A 198 -31.00 1.97 6.73
N HIS A 199 -32.23 1.46 6.60
CA HIS A 199 -33.43 2.19 7.07
C HIS A 199 -33.50 2.35 8.59
N HIS A 200 -32.93 1.42 9.37
CA HIS A 200 -32.82 1.53 10.81
C HIS A 200 -31.82 2.63 11.22
N TRP A 201 -30.75 2.81 10.43
CA TRP A 201 -29.73 3.82 10.68
C TRP A 201 -30.20 5.24 10.39
N ILE A 202 -31.04 5.44 9.37
CA ILE A 202 -31.61 6.75 9.03
C ILE A 202 -32.55 7.27 10.13
N GLN A 203 -33.00 6.42 11.06
CA GLN A 203 -33.81 6.86 12.19
C GLN A 203 -32.97 7.69 13.16
N LYS A 204 -33.49 8.86 13.57
CA LYS A 204 -32.78 9.92 14.32
C LYS A 204 -32.08 9.44 15.62
N HIS A 205 -32.52 8.33 16.21
CA HIS A 205 -31.96 7.77 17.44
C HIS A 205 -30.67 6.95 17.23
N ASN A 206 -30.41 6.43 16.01
CA ASN A 206 -29.37 5.42 15.78
C ASN A 206 -28.13 5.95 15.03
N SER A 207 -28.08 7.25 14.74
CA SER A 207 -27.01 7.88 13.96
C SER A 207 -25.61 7.69 14.57
N THR A 208 -25.50 7.62 15.90
CA THR A 208 -24.21 7.35 16.57
C THR A 208 -23.67 5.95 16.25
N GLY A 209 -24.53 4.92 16.26
CA GLY A 209 -24.10 3.55 15.94
C GLY A 209 -23.62 3.43 14.50
N PHE A 210 -24.28 4.15 13.57
CA PHE A 210 -23.83 4.22 12.18
C PHE A 210 -22.41 4.79 12.08
N VAL A 211 -22.14 5.92 12.76
CA VAL A 211 -20.82 6.57 12.75
C VAL A 211 -19.75 5.65 13.35
N VAL A 212 -20.06 4.89 14.41
CA VAL A 212 -19.13 3.92 15.00
C VAL A 212 -18.80 2.80 14.01
N MET A 213 -19.81 2.19 13.38
CA MET A 213 -19.60 1.15 12.37
C MET A 213 -18.81 1.69 11.17
N TYR A 214 -19.08 2.94 10.77
CA TYR A 214 -18.34 3.62 9.72
C TYR A 214 -16.88 3.87 10.11
N ALA A 215 -16.61 4.37 11.32
CA ALA A 215 -15.25 4.53 11.83
C ALA A 215 -14.48 3.20 11.90
N LEU A 216 -15.17 2.10 12.26
CA LEU A 216 -14.59 0.76 12.25
C LEU A 216 -14.18 0.31 10.84
N THR A 217 -14.92 0.68 9.79
CA THR A 217 -14.46 0.39 8.41
C THR A 217 -13.11 1.03 8.11
N PHE A 218 -12.88 2.28 8.53
CA PHE A 218 -11.57 2.91 8.38
C PHE A 218 -10.51 2.30 9.28
N PHE A 219 -10.86 1.94 10.50
CA PHE A 219 -9.94 1.23 11.40
C PHE A 219 -9.40 -0.03 10.73
N PHE A 220 -10.28 -0.90 10.23
CA PHE A 220 -9.87 -2.15 9.59
C PHE A 220 -9.21 -1.95 8.22
N ALA A 221 -9.54 -0.87 7.51
CA ALA A 221 -8.80 -0.49 6.30
C ALA A 221 -7.34 -0.17 6.62
N ASN A 222 -7.08 0.61 7.68
CA ASN A 222 -5.72 1.02 8.06
C ASN A 222 -4.96 -0.07 8.81
N PHE A 223 -5.64 -0.82 9.68
CA PHE A 223 -5.10 -2.01 10.31
C PHE A 223 -4.68 -3.04 9.25
N GLY A 224 -5.51 -3.23 8.23
CA GLY A 224 -5.33 -4.23 7.19
C GLY A 224 -4.76 -3.69 5.88
N PRO A 225 -5.57 -3.71 4.81
CA PRO A 225 -5.06 -3.63 3.45
C PRO A 225 -4.35 -2.31 3.13
N ASN A 226 -4.68 -1.17 3.75
CA ASN A 226 -4.05 0.11 3.41
C ASN A 226 -2.56 0.16 3.75
N SER A 227 -2.17 -0.54 4.82
CA SER A 227 -0.78 -0.66 5.19
C SER A 227 -0.11 -1.80 4.42
N THR A 228 -0.77 -2.95 4.31
CA THR A 228 -0.16 -4.16 3.75
C THR A 228 -0.01 -4.09 2.23
N THR A 229 -0.96 -3.50 1.48
CA THR A 229 -0.83 -3.36 0.01
C THR A 229 0.31 -2.45 -0.39
N PHE A 230 0.73 -1.53 0.49
CA PHE A 230 1.92 -0.72 0.29
C PHE A 230 3.21 -1.49 0.58
N ILE A 231 3.22 -2.29 1.65
CA ILE A 231 4.41 -2.99 2.14
C ILE A 231 4.73 -4.23 1.29
N VAL A 232 3.73 -5.07 1.02
CA VAL A 232 3.89 -6.37 0.36
C VAL A 232 4.64 -6.28 -0.98
N PRO A 233 4.32 -5.37 -1.92
CA PRO A 233 5.05 -5.29 -3.19
C PRO A 233 6.54 -4.93 -2.99
N ALA A 234 6.89 -4.21 -1.93
CA ALA A 234 8.28 -3.90 -1.64
C ALA A 234 9.06 -5.13 -1.12
N GLU A 235 8.36 -6.06 -0.46
CA GLU A 235 8.95 -7.24 0.19
C GLU A 235 8.95 -8.49 -0.70
N ILE A 236 8.00 -8.64 -1.63
CA ILE A 236 7.88 -9.89 -2.42
C ILE A 236 8.67 -9.87 -3.73
N PHE A 237 9.01 -8.69 -4.26
CA PHE A 237 9.67 -8.58 -5.56
C PHE A 237 11.20 -8.47 -5.43
N PRO A 238 11.96 -9.16 -6.31
CA PRO A 238 13.42 -9.09 -6.37
C PRO A 238 13.90 -7.65 -6.56
N ALA A 239 15.10 -7.33 -6.07
CA ALA A 239 15.61 -5.96 -6.06
C ALA A 239 15.61 -5.32 -7.46
N ARG A 240 15.90 -6.12 -8.50
CA ARG A 240 15.89 -5.71 -9.91
C ARG A 240 14.53 -5.24 -10.43
N PHE A 241 13.44 -5.87 -9.99
CA PHE A 241 12.08 -5.56 -10.47
C PHE A 241 11.21 -4.84 -9.46
N ARG A 242 11.70 -4.68 -8.22
CA ARG A 242 10.96 -4.12 -7.09
C ARG A 242 10.32 -2.78 -7.40
N SER A 243 11.10 -1.82 -7.89
CA SER A 243 10.60 -0.46 -8.19
C SER A 243 9.53 -0.48 -9.28
N THR A 244 9.71 -1.27 -10.34
CA THR A 244 8.75 -1.37 -11.44
C THR A 244 7.47 -2.08 -11.01
N CYS A 245 7.55 -3.20 -10.31
CA CYS A 245 6.38 -3.96 -9.85
C CYS A 245 5.59 -3.22 -8.76
N HIS A 246 6.31 -2.57 -7.84
CA HIS A 246 5.71 -1.65 -6.87
C HIS A 246 5.03 -0.49 -7.59
N GLY A 247 5.69 0.11 -8.60
CA GLY A 247 5.13 1.18 -9.41
C GLY A 247 3.85 0.79 -10.17
N ILE A 248 3.81 -0.40 -10.78
CA ILE A 248 2.61 -0.94 -11.43
C ILE A 248 1.48 -1.15 -10.42
N SER A 249 1.80 -1.73 -9.25
CA SER A 249 0.81 -1.95 -8.18
C SER A 249 0.26 -0.61 -7.64
N ALA A 250 1.13 0.38 -7.44
CA ALA A 250 0.76 1.71 -7.00
C ALA A 250 -0.10 2.44 -8.05
N ALA A 251 0.24 2.30 -9.34
CA ALA A 251 -0.55 2.88 -10.43
C ALA A 251 -1.96 2.27 -10.49
N ALA A 252 -2.10 0.96 -10.27
CA ALA A 252 -3.39 0.29 -10.15
C ALA A 252 -4.20 0.81 -8.95
N GLY A 253 -3.55 1.03 -7.81
CA GLY A 253 -4.15 1.73 -6.65
C GLY A 253 -4.69 3.11 -7.05
N LYS A 254 -3.88 3.95 -7.70
CA LYS A 254 -4.34 5.27 -8.16
C LYS A 254 -5.49 5.20 -9.17
N ALA A 255 -5.51 4.21 -10.05
CA ALA A 255 -6.65 3.97 -10.93
C ALA A 255 -7.92 3.63 -10.10
N GLY A 256 -7.77 2.80 -9.07
CA GLY A 256 -8.83 2.52 -8.10
C GLY A 256 -9.33 3.78 -7.39
N ALA A 257 -8.43 4.66 -6.95
CA ALA A 257 -8.77 5.94 -6.32
C ALA A 257 -9.58 6.85 -7.25
N ILE A 258 -9.23 6.89 -8.54
CA ILE A 258 -10.00 7.63 -9.56
C ILE A 258 -11.40 7.02 -9.73
N ILE A 259 -11.51 5.70 -9.81
CA ILE A 259 -12.80 5.00 -9.90
C ILE A 259 -13.65 5.28 -8.65
N GLY A 260 -13.06 5.26 -7.45
CA GLY A 260 -13.76 5.60 -6.23
C GLY A 260 -14.21 7.07 -6.18
N ALA A 261 -13.30 7.98 -6.54
CA ALA A 261 -13.57 9.41 -6.48
C ALA A 261 -14.62 9.88 -7.50
N PHE A 262 -14.62 9.35 -8.72
CA PHE A 262 -15.58 9.75 -9.74
C PHE A 262 -16.73 8.75 -9.89
N GLY A 263 -16.44 7.45 -9.98
CA GLY A 263 -17.47 6.43 -10.19
C GLY A 263 -18.45 6.36 -9.02
N PHE A 264 -17.95 6.24 -7.79
CA PHE A 264 -18.81 6.07 -6.62
C PHE A 264 -19.47 7.37 -6.16
N LEU A 265 -18.84 8.52 -6.41
CA LEU A 265 -19.48 9.82 -6.15
C LEU A 265 -20.74 10.01 -7.01
N TYR A 266 -20.69 9.64 -8.30
CA TYR A 266 -21.86 9.68 -9.18
C TYR A 266 -22.86 8.56 -8.83
N ALA A 267 -22.37 7.39 -8.43
CA ALA A 267 -23.24 6.28 -8.04
C ALA A 267 -24.01 6.54 -6.72
N ALA A 268 -23.39 7.21 -5.75
CA ALA A 268 -23.99 7.50 -4.44
C ALA A 268 -25.18 8.47 -4.49
N GLN A 269 -25.31 9.23 -5.58
CA GLN A 269 -26.41 10.18 -5.78
C GLN A 269 -27.78 9.51 -5.68
N ASP A 270 -28.79 10.29 -5.29
CA ASP A 270 -30.14 9.80 -5.13
C ASP A 270 -30.69 9.25 -6.46
N GLN A 271 -31.56 8.24 -6.36
CA GLN A 271 -32.27 7.66 -7.50
C GLN A 271 -33.29 8.64 -8.08
N ASP A 272 -33.82 9.53 -7.24
CA ASP A 272 -34.66 10.63 -7.67
C ASP A 272 -33.80 11.80 -8.15
N LYS A 273 -33.86 12.11 -9.45
CA LYS A 273 -33.14 13.25 -10.05
C LYS A 273 -33.49 14.60 -9.39
N SER A 274 -34.66 14.73 -8.76
CA SER A 274 -35.07 15.93 -8.05
C SER A 274 -34.38 16.13 -6.70
N LYS A 275 -33.76 15.08 -6.15
CA LYS A 275 -33.02 15.07 -4.88
C LYS A 275 -31.51 14.92 -5.06
N ALA A 276 -31.06 14.60 -6.27
CA ALA A 276 -29.65 14.58 -6.62
C ALA A 276 -29.05 15.99 -6.57
N ASP A 277 -27.76 16.08 -6.21
CA ASP A 277 -27.09 17.37 -6.12
C ASP A 277 -27.01 18.07 -7.50
N PRO A 278 -27.09 19.41 -7.55
CA PRO A 278 -27.07 20.15 -8.81
C PRO A 278 -25.85 19.82 -9.67
N GLY A 279 -26.09 19.28 -10.86
CA GLY A 279 -25.04 18.91 -11.82
C GLY A 279 -24.74 17.41 -11.91
N TYR A 280 -25.32 16.58 -11.03
CA TYR A 280 -25.17 15.12 -11.10
C TYR A 280 -26.38 14.43 -11.75
N PRO A 281 -26.17 13.33 -12.49
CA PRO A 281 -27.25 12.44 -12.90
C PRO A 281 -27.81 11.66 -11.70
N ALA A 282 -29.00 11.05 -11.87
CA ALA A 282 -29.56 10.18 -10.85
C ALA A 282 -28.64 8.96 -10.65
N GLY A 283 -28.31 8.66 -9.41
CA GLY A 283 -27.42 7.57 -9.03
C GLY A 283 -28.17 6.30 -8.65
N ILE A 284 -27.45 5.35 -8.07
CA ILE A 284 -28.02 4.12 -7.50
C ILE A 284 -28.42 4.30 -6.03
N GLY A 285 -28.01 5.40 -5.38
CA GLY A 285 -28.27 5.72 -3.99
C GLY A 285 -27.27 5.12 -3.00
N ILE A 286 -27.08 5.81 -1.86
CA ILE A 286 -26.10 5.47 -0.82
C ILE A 286 -26.18 4.00 -0.39
N LYS A 287 -27.37 3.45 -0.16
CA LYS A 287 -27.56 2.04 0.25
C LYS A 287 -26.94 1.06 -0.76
N ASN A 288 -27.22 1.23 -2.05
CA ASN A 288 -26.73 0.33 -3.09
C ASN A 288 -25.23 0.52 -3.32
N THR A 289 -24.75 1.76 -3.20
CA THR A 289 -23.32 2.08 -3.22
C THR A 289 -22.57 1.36 -2.09
N LEU A 290 -23.11 1.31 -0.87
CA LEU A 290 -22.52 0.56 0.25
C LEU A 290 -22.46 -0.95 -0.03
N PHE A 291 -23.49 -1.54 -0.66
CA PHE A 291 -23.44 -2.94 -1.10
C PHE A 291 -22.39 -3.20 -2.17
N LEU A 292 -22.26 -2.29 -3.14
CA LEU A 292 -21.25 -2.40 -4.18
C LEU A 292 -19.83 -2.29 -3.60
N LEU A 293 -19.61 -1.41 -2.63
CA LEU A 293 -18.33 -1.32 -1.91
C LEU A 293 -18.04 -2.56 -1.08
N ALA A 294 -19.05 -3.16 -0.43
CA ALA A 294 -18.88 -4.44 0.24
C ALA A 294 -18.45 -5.54 -0.76
N ALA A 295 -19.03 -5.58 -1.96
CA ALA A 295 -18.62 -6.52 -3.01
C ALA A 295 -17.18 -6.29 -3.47
N VAL A 296 -16.75 -5.03 -3.64
CA VAL A 296 -15.35 -4.67 -3.95
C VAL A 296 -14.40 -5.17 -2.85
N ASN A 297 -14.77 -5.04 -1.57
CA ASN A 297 -13.98 -5.55 -0.45
C ASN A 297 -13.92 -7.08 -0.41
N VAL A 298 -15.01 -7.78 -0.75
CA VAL A 298 -14.99 -9.25 -0.92
C VAL A 298 -14.06 -9.66 -2.05
N LEU A 299 -14.08 -8.96 -3.18
CA LEU A 299 -13.12 -9.22 -4.25
C LEU A 299 -11.69 -8.99 -3.75
N GLY A 300 -11.43 -7.92 -3.00
CA GLY A 300 -10.12 -7.66 -2.38
C GLY A 300 -9.68 -8.80 -1.46
N LEU A 301 -10.59 -9.35 -0.66
CA LEU A 301 -10.36 -10.53 0.18
C LEU A 301 -9.96 -11.74 -0.67
N LEU A 302 -10.69 -12.03 -1.76
CA LEU A 302 -10.42 -13.15 -2.65
C LEU A 302 -9.07 -13.01 -3.36
N PHE A 303 -8.76 -11.81 -3.86
CA PHE A 303 -7.48 -11.54 -4.53
C PHE A 303 -6.30 -11.54 -3.57
N THR A 304 -6.52 -11.35 -2.27
CA THR A 304 -5.47 -11.45 -1.25
C THR A 304 -4.89 -12.86 -1.16
N PHE A 305 -5.64 -13.92 -1.49
CA PHE A 305 -5.10 -15.28 -1.54
C PHE A 305 -4.07 -15.52 -2.65
N LEU A 306 -3.95 -14.61 -3.63
CA LEU A 306 -2.92 -14.66 -4.67
C LEU A 306 -1.59 -14.07 -4.19
N VAL A 307 -1.59 -13.41 -3.02
CA VAL A 307 -0.42 -12.74 -2.45
C VAL A 307 0.34 -13.72 -1.56
N PRO A 308 1.66 -13.95 -1.80
CA PRO A 308 2.47 -14.79 -0.94
C PRO A 308 2.77 -14.07 0.39
N GLU A 309 2.81 -14.82 1.50
CA GLU A 309 3.17 -14.28 2.82
C GLU A 309 4.69 -14.07 2.93
N PRO A 310 5.18 -12.83 3.12
CA PRO A 310 6.62 -12.55 3.23
C PRO A 310 7.19 -12.73 4.65
N ASN A 311 6.36 -13.01 5.66
CA ASN A 311 6.83 -13.04 7.06
C ASN A 311 7.89 -14.14 7.31
N GLY A 312 8.99 -13.76 7.98
CA GLY A 312 10.03 -14.67 8.46
C GLY A 312 10.98 -15.24 7.40
N ARG A 313 10.89 -14.79 6.15
CA ARG A 313 11.79 -15.22 5.05
C ARG A 313 12.66 -14.06 4.59
N SER A 314 13.88 -14.36 4.15
CA SER A 314 14.75 -13.33 3.57
C SER A 314 14.22 -12.88 2.21
N LEU A 315 14.57 -11.66 1.79
CA LEU A 315 14.14 -11.12 0.50
C LEU A 315 14.60 -12.00 -0.66
N GLU A 316 15.79 -12.57 -0.54
CA GLU A 316 16.45 -13.43 -1.52
C GLU A 316 15.78 -14.82 -1.62
N GLU A 317 15.20 -15.29 -0.51
CA GLU A 317 14.43 -16.54 -0.44
C GLU A 317 13.03 -16.36 -1.07
N ILE A 318 12.34 -15.25 -0.76
CA ILE A 318 10.99 -14.97 -1.31
C ILE A 318 11.07 -14.63 -2.80
N SER A 319 12.09 -13.87 -3.20
CA SER A 319 12.32 -13.51 -4.59
C SER A 319 12.85 -14.70 -5.42
N GLY A 320 13.41 -15.70 -4.74
CA GLY A 320 14.00 -16.88 -5.35
C GLY A 320 15.33 -16.59 -6.06
N GLU A 321 16.02 -15.53 -5.65
CA GLU A 321 17.38 -15.16 -6.09
C GLU A 321 18.40 -16.24 -5.67
N ILE A 322 18.19 -16.95 -4.55
CA ILE A 322 19.06 -18.05 -4.08
C ILE A 322 19.01 -19.25 -5.05
N GLU A 323 17.81 -19.66 -5.48
CA GLU A 323 17.63 -20.76 -6.44
C GLU A 323 18.22 -20.43 -7.82
N GLU A 324 18.19 -19.15 -8.23
CA GLU A 324 18.85 -18.69 -9.46
C GLU A 324 20.38 -18.82 -9.36
N CYS A 325 20.96 -18.48 -8.21
CA CYS A 325 22.39 -18.67 -7.96
C CYS A 325 22.79 -20.16 -7.92
N GLU A 326 21.99 -21.03 -7.30
CA GLU A 326 22.27 -22.47 -7.21
C GLU A 326 22.08 -23.20 -8.55
N SER A 327 21.03 -22.87 -9.31
CA SER A 327 20.82 -23.41 -10.67
C SER A 327 21.96 -23.05 -11.61
N ASN A 328 22.58 -21.87 -11.44
CA ASN A 328 23.75 -21.47 -12.22
C ASN A 328 25.01 -22.26 -11.81
N LYS A 329 25.13 -22.69 -10.55
CA LYS A 329 26.25 -23.52 -10.08
C LYS A 329 26.14 -24.99 -10.51
N SER A 330 24.93 -25.50 -10.78
CA SER A 330 24.71 -26.90 -11.20
C SER A 330 24.83 -27.17 -12.71
N ASN A 331 24.89 -26.12 -13.56
CA ASN A 331 25.08 -26.25 -15.01
C ASN A 331 26.40 -25.61 -15.52
N PRO A 332 27.60 -25.97 -15.01
CA PRO A 332 28.82 -25.72 -15.75
C PRO A 332 28.96 -26.86 -16.79
N ILE A 333 29.03 -26.52 -18.08
CA ILE A 333 29.46 -27.40 -19.19
C ILE A 333 28.36 -28.33 -19.75
N THR A 334 27.65 -27.89 -20.79
CA THR A 334 27.15 -28.84 -21.84
C THR A 334 26.89 -28.19 -23.21
N ASP A 335 27.55 -27.07 -23.56
CA ASP A 335 27.42 -26.44 -24.89
C ASP A 335 28.79 -26.19 -25.57
N GLN A 336 29.72 -27.12 -25.40
CA GLN A 336 30.79 -27.34 -26.37
C GLN A 336 30.71 -28.80 -26.83
N PHE A 337 30.71 -29.01 -28.15
CA PHE A 337 30.46 -30.25 -28.90
C PHE A 337 29.00 -30.51 -29.32
N ASN A 338 28.55 -29.77 -30.34
CA ASN A 338 28.14 -30.37 -31.62
C ASN A 338 28.19 -29.35 -32.76
#